data_AF-A0A0K8UMC9-F1
#
_entry.id   AF-A0A0K8UMC9-F1
#
_cell.length_a   1.000
_cell.length_b   1.000
_cell.length_c   1.000
_cell.angle_alpha   90.00
_cell.angle_beta   90.00
_cell.angle_gamma   90.00
#
_symmetry.space_group_name_H-M   'P 1'
#
loop_
_entity.id
_entity.type
_entity.pdbx_description
1 polymer ?
#
loop_
_entity_poly.entity_id
_entity_poly.type
_entity_poly.pdbx_seq_one_letter_code
_entity_poly.pdbx_strand_id
1 'polypeptide(L)'
;MTYGKQVSRMTVHRELKKLRFKARRKIKKPLLTKRQQELLLKFAKAHRNWTPEQWANVFWTDESKINLHGSDGIYYVWKKSSKTITSRDVIPTLKFGGFFGVAFVKVVLGT
;
A
#
# COMPACT_ATOMS: atom_id res chain seq x y z
N MET A 1 14.51 14.08 29.99
CA MET A 1 14.63 13.28 28.76
C MET A 1 15.66 12.18 29.02
N THR A 2 15.28 10.90 29.02
CA THR A 2 16.21 9.79 29.30
C THR A 2 16.47 9.01 28.02
N TYR A 3 17.42 9.48 27.21
CA TYR A 3 18.02 8.66 26.16
C TYR A 3 19.07 7.75 26.82
N GLY A 4 19.02 6.43 26.54
CA GLY A 4 20.03 5.45 27.01
C GLY A 4 19.68 4.60 28.24
N LYS A 5 18.48 4.73 28.85
CA LYS A 5 18.04 3.82 29.93
C LYS A 5 17.28 2.61 29.36
N GLN A 6 17.56 1.41 29.86
CA GLN A 6 16.74 0.24 29.58
C GLN A 6 15.37 0.40 30.26
N VAL A 7 14.33 0.57 29.47
CA VAL A 7 12.95 0.73 29.94
C VAL A 7 12.14 -0.48 29.51
N SER A 8 11.34 -1.04 30.43
CA SER A 8 10.45 -2.15 30.11
C SER A 8 9.40 -1.77 29.06
N ARG A 9 9.06 -2.72 28.18
CA ARG A 9 7.99 -2.56 27.17
C ARG A 9 6.67 -2.11 27.80
N MET A 10 6.36 -2.60 29.00
CA MET A 10 5.12 -2.26 29.71
C MET A 10 5.09 -0.78 30.12
N THR A 11 6.22 -0.23 30.55
CA THR A 11 6.34 1.18 30.90
C THR A 11 6.12 2.05 29.67
N VAL A 12 6.74 1.71 28.53
CA VAL A 12 6.54 2.43 27.26
C VAL A 12 5.06 2.39 26.84
N HIS A 13 4.40 1.23 26.93
CA HIS A 13 2.98 1.09 26.59
C HIS A 13 2.06 1.93 27.48
N ARG A 14 2.32 1.95 28.78
CA ARG A 14 1.58 2.78 29.75
C ARG A 14 1.72 4.26 29.42
N GLU A 15 2.93 4.72 29.15
CA GLU A 15 3.19 6.13 28.80
C GLU A 15 2.54 6.51 27.46
N LEU A 16 2.63 5.65 26.43
CA LEU A 16 1.95 5.88 25.15
C LEU A 16 0.42 5.97 25.31
N LYS A 17 -0.16 5.12 26.16
CA LYS A 17 -1.59 5.18 26.50
C LYS A 17 -1.95 6.47 27.24
N LYS A 18 -1.17 6.89 28.24
CA LYS A 18 -1.36 8.17 28.95
C LYS A 18 -1.33 9.35 27.98
N LEU A 19 -0.41 9.32 27.01
CA LEU A 19 -0.30 10.33 25.95
C LEU A 19 -1.35 10.18 24.83
N ARG A 20 -2.34 9.29 25.00
CA ARG A 20 -3.45 9.03 24.07
C ARG A 20 -3.02 8.54 22.68
N PHE A 21 -1.88 7.86 22.58
CA PHE A 21 -1.50 7.13 21.37
C PHE A 21 -2.25 5.80 21.30
N LYS A 22 -2.58 5.39 20.08
CA LYS A 22 -3.21 4.09 19.80
C LYS A 22 -2.39 3.36 18.75
N ALA A 23 -2.29 2.04 18.87
CA ALA A 23 -1.78 1.20 17.81
C ALA A 23 -2.74 1.26 16.61
N ARG A 24 -2.16 1.41 15.42
CA ARG A 24 -2.86 1.46 14.13
C ARG A 24 -2.11 0.60 13.13
N ARG A 25 -2.85 -0.16 12.33
CA ARG A 25 -2.27 -0.94 11.23
C ARG A 25 -1.75 -0.01 10.15
N LYS A 26 -0.52 -0.23 9.69
CA LYS A 26 0.03 0.47 8.53
C LYS A 26 -0.68 0.02 7.25
N ILE A 27 -0.89 0.94 6.33
CA ILE A 27 -1.56 0.70 5.06
C ILE A 27 -0.50 0.35 4.02
N LYS A 28 -0.67 -0.76 3.29
CA LYS A 28 0.18 -1.09 2.14
C LYS A 28 -0.32 -0.29 0.94
N LYS A 29 0.56 0.50 0.30
CA LYS A 29 0.24 1.20 -0.95
C LYS A 29 1.38 1.07 -1.95
N PRO A 30 1.10 0.91 -3.25
CA PRO A 30 2.15 0.91 -4.25
C PRO A 30 2.87 2.26 -4.25
N LEU A 31 4.19 2.21 -4.34
CA LEU A 31 4.98 3.41 -4.54
C LEU A 31 4.88 3.82 -6.02
N LEU A 32 4.12 4.88 -6.30
CA LEU A 32 3.92 5.37 -7.66
C LEU A 32 4.85 6.56 -7.93
N THR A 33 5.61 6.48 -9.02
CA THR A 33 6.32 7.63 -9.59
C THR A 33 5.31 8.64 -10.15
N LYS A 34 5.72 9.92 -10.28
CA LYS A 34 4.84 10.97 -10.84
C LYS A 34 4.29 10.61 -12.22
N ARG A 35 5.16 10.11 -13.10
CA ARG A 35 4.79 9.64 -14.45
C ARG A 35 3.71 8.54 -14.43
N GLN A 36 3.83 7.57 -13.51
CA GLN A 36 2.81 6.52 -13.37
C GLN A 36 1.47 7.08 -12.90
N GLN A 37 1.48 8.04 -11.98
CA GLN A 37 0.24 8.70 -11.51
C GLN A 37 -0.46 9.44 -12.64
N GLU A 38 0.28 10.16 -13.48
CA GLU A 38 -0.26 10.87 -14.63
C GLU A 38 -0.87 9.92 -15.67
N LEU A 39 -0.18 8.82 -15.99
CA LEU A 39 -0.68 7.80 -16.91
C LEU A 39 -1.96 7.14 -16.40
N LEU A 40 -1.99 6.75 -15.11
CA LEU A 40 -3.17 6.18 -14.48
C LEU A 40 -4.34 7.16 -14.47
N LEU A 41 -4.07 8.45 -14.20
CA LEU A 41 -5.10 9.48 -14.22
C LEU A 41 -5.66 9.69 -15.63
N LYS A 42 -4.80 9.72 -16.65
CA LYS A 42 -5.21 9.84 -18.05
C LYS A 42 -6.07 8.64 -18.46
N PHE A 43 -5.66 7.43 -18.09
CA PHE A 43 -6.43 6.21 -18.32
C PHE A 43 -7.81 6.28 -17.66
N ALA A 44 -7.87 6.61 -16.37
CA ALA A 44 -9.12 6.71 -15.63
C ALA A 44 -10.08 7.76 -16.22
N LYS A 45 -9.55 8.90 -16.68
CA LYS A 45 -10.36 9.93 -17.36
C LYS A 45 -10.91 9.44 -18.70
N ALA A 46 -10.08 8.77 -19.50
CA ALA A 46 -10.48 8.27 -20.82
C ALA A 46 -11.57 7.18 -20.73
N HIS A 47 -11.55 6.36 -19.68
CA HIS A 47 -12.46 5.21 -19.52
C HIS A 47 -13.55 5.47 -18.47
N ARG A 48 -13.73 6.72 -18.02
CA ARG A 48 -14.68 7.08 -16.95
C ARG A 48 -16.14 6.70 -17.27
N ASN A 49 -16.52 6.81 -18.54
CA ASN A 49 -17.89 6.63 -19.02
C ASN A 49 -18.07 5.31 -19.78
N TRP A 50 -17.14 4.37 -19.65
CA TRP A 50 -17.25 3.08 -20.32
C TRP A 50 -18.42 2.27 -19.78
N THR A 51 -19.14 1.61 -20.69
CA THR A 51 -20.25 0.73 -20.33
C THR A 51 -19.73 -0.65 -19.86
N PRO A 52 -20.55 -1.43 -19.13
CA PRO A 52 -20.17 -2.78 -18.72
C PRO A 52 -19.76 -3.69 -19.88
N GLU A 53 -20.40 -3.55 -21.05
CA GLU A 53 -20.08 -4.32 -22.26
C GLU A 53 -18.70 -3.98 -22.80
N GLN A 54 -18.31 -2.70 -22.74
CA GLN A 54 -16.96 -2.27 -23.14
C GLN A 54 -15.89 -2.82 -22.19
N TRP A 55 -16.17 -2.90 -20.89
CA TRP A 55 -15.28 -3.54 -19.92
C TRP A 55 -15.17 -5.05 -20.12
N ALA A 56 -16.25 -5.72 -20.55
CA ALA A 56 -16.26 -7.16 -20.82
C ALA A 56 -15.34 -7.54 -22.00
N ASN A 57 -15.13 -6.62 -22.93
CA ASN A 57 -14.24 -6.82 -24.08
C ASN A 57 -12.75 -6.59 -23.74
N VAL A 58 -12.42 -6.21 -22.50
CA VAL A 58 -11.02 -6.02 -22.09
C VAL A 58 -10.42 -7.35 -21.65
N PHE A 59 -9.34 -7.75 -22.31
CA PHE A 59 -8.53 -8.87 -21.86
C PHE A 59 -7.57 -8.41 -20.75
N TRP A 60 -7.76 -8.94 -19.55
CA TRP A 60 -6.93 -8.65 -18.38
C TRP A 60 -5.85 -9.72 -18.22
N THR A 61 -4.60 -9.28 -18.10
CA THR A 61 -3.48 -10.14 -17.72
C THR A 61 -2.80 -9.54 -16.49
N ASP A 62 -2.50 -10.39 -15.51
CA ASP A 62 -1.73 -10.02 -14.33
C ASP A 62 -0.97 -11.25 -13.83
N GLU A 63 0.12 -11.02 -13.11
CA GLU A 63 0.84 -12.08 -12.41
C GLU A 63 0.65 -11.94 -10.91
N SER A 64 0.30 -13.04 -10.25
CA SER A 64 0.11 -13.10 -8.81
C SER A 64 1.18 -13.93 -8.13
N LYS A 65 1.74 -13.40 -7.04
CA LYS A 65 2.66 -14.12 -6.17
C LYS A 65 1.87 -15.00 -5.20
N ILE A 66 2.17 -16.30 -5.17
CA ILE A 66 1.66 -17.23 -4.16
C ILE A 66 2.78 -17.52 -3.16
N ASN A 67 2.57 -17.20 -1.89
CA ASN A 67 3.53 -17.52 -0.82
C ASN A 67 3.26 -18.93 -0.29
N LEU A 68 4.26 -19.81 -0.35
CA LEU A 68 4.17 -21.16 0.23
C LEU A 68 4.28 -21.16 1.76
N HIS A 69 5.04 -20.20 2.32
CA HIS A 69 5.25 -20.09 3.76
C HIS A 69 5.11 -18.64 4.24
N GLY A 70 4.19 -18.43 5.19
CA GLY A 70 4.01 -17.15 5.87
C GLY A 70 3.34 -16.05 5.02
N SER A 71 2.75 -15.08 5.71
CA SER A 71 2.23 -13.87 5.06
C SER A 71 3.30 -12.78 5.04
N ASP A 72 3.17 -11.81 4.13
CA ASP A 72 4.06 -10.63 4.06
C ASP A 72 3.99 -9.70 5.30
N GLY A 73 3.33 -10.15 6.37
CA GLY A 73 3.27 -9.48 7.66
C GLY A 73 2.30 -8.30 7.72
N ILE A 74 1.88 -8.01 8.96
CA ILE A 74 1.14 -6.83 9.33
C ILE A 74 2.01 -5.99 10.25
N TYR A 75 2.12 -4.70 9.96
CA TYR A 75 2.91 -3.76 10.75
C TYR A 75 1.99 -2.76 11.46
N TYR A 76 2.38 -2.40 12.68
CA TYR A 76 1.67 -1.43 13.50
C TYR A 76 2.51 -0.18 13.74
N VAL A 77 1.83 0.96 13.87
CA VAL A 77 2.41 2.24 14.29
C VAL A 77 1.60 2.79 15.47
N TRP A 78 2.29 3.37 16.44
CA TRP A 78 1.65 4.11 17.53
C TRP A 78 1.39 5.54 17.06
N LYS A 79 0.12 5.93 16.95
CA LYS A 79 -0.28 7.26 16.48
C LYS A 79 -1.42 7.83 17.32
N LYS A 80 -1.44 9.16 17.49
CA LYS A 80 -2.63 9.87 17.96
C LYS A 80 -3.73 9.80 16.90
N SER A 81 -4.99 9.93 17.32
CA SER A 81 -6.12 9.94 16.38
C SER A 81 -6.03 11.15 15.47
N SER A 82 -5.68 10.94 14.20
CA SER A 82 -5.69 11.97 13.15
C SER A 82 -6.43 11.43 11.93
N LYS A 83 -7.20 12.30 11.25
CA LYS A 83 -7.88 11.92 10.01
C LYS A 83 -6.92 11.82 8.82
N THR A 84 -5.76 12.47 8.88
CA THR A 84 -4.78 12.50 7.79
C THR A 84 -3.86 11.28 7.81
N ILE A 85 -3.75 10.62 6.66
CA ILE A 85 -2.77 9.56 6.39
C ILE A 85 -1.46 10.24 6.00
N THR A 86 -0.39 9.94 6.73
CA THR A 86 0.96 10.45 6.45
C THR A 86 1.84 9.34 5.88
N SER A 87 2.98 9.69 5.29
CA SER A 87 3.95 8.71 4.76
C SER A 87 4.38 7.66 5.80
N ARG A 88 4.42 8.01 7.09
CA ARG A 88 4.80 7.10 8.19
C ARG A 88 3.77 5.98 8.44
N ASP A 89 2.53 6.20 8.03
CA ASP A 89 1.42 5.26 8.16
C ASP A 89 1.36 4.27 6.98
N VAL A 90 2.12 4.54 5.92
CA VAL A 90 2.11 3.78 4.69
C VAL A 90 3.37 2.93 4.61
N ILE A 91 3.20 1.67 4.26
CA ILE A 91 4.30 0.82 3.82
C ILE A 91 4.32 0.88 2.30
N PRO A 92 5.41 1.39 1.69
CA PRO A 92 5.54 1.34 0.25
C PRO A 92 5.67 -0.12 -0.17
N THR A 93 4.78 -0.56 -1.04
CA THR A 93 4.92 -1.82 -1.74
C THR A 93 5.77 -1.54 -2.98
N LEU A 94 7.06 -1.85 -2.90
CA LEU A 94 7.97 -1.88 -4.04
C LEU A 94 7.76 -3.19 -4.80
N LYS A 95 7.25 -3.12 -6.03
CA LYS A 95 7.32 -4.24 -6.97
C LYS A 95 8.74 -4.23 -7.55
N PHE A 96 9.66 -5.01 -7.00
CA PHE A 96 10.99 -5.19 -7.59
C PHE A 96 10.86 -6.09 -8.82
N GLY A 97 11.17 -5.55 -10.01
CA GLY A 97 11.23 -6.31 -11.26
C GLY A 97 12.54 -7.07 -11.35
N GLY A 98 12.57 -8.29 -10.81
CA GLY A 98 13.72 -9.19 -10.86
C GLY A 98 13.31 -10.64 -11.13
N PHE A 99 13.56 -11.07 -12.37
CA PHE A 99 13.64 -12.45 -12.88
C PHE A 99 12.41 -13.37 -12.94
N PHE A 100 11.21 -12.94 -12.56
CA PHE A 100 9.95 -13.52 -13.06
C PHE A 100 8.97 -12.37 -13.32
N GLY A 101 8.53 -12.25 -14.57
CA GLY A 101 8.12 -11.00 -15.21
C GLY A 101 6.73 -10.51 -14.86
N VAL A 102 6.51 -10.00 -13.64
CA VAL A 102 5.21 -9.43 -13.26
C VAL A 102 4.86 -8.23 -14.14
N ALA A 103 3.98 -8.49 -15.11
CA ALA A 103 3.47 -7.52 -16.04
C ALA A 103 2.68 -6.42 -15.32
N PHE A 104 2.75 -5.20 -15.86
CA PHE A 104 1.66 -4.25 -15.68
C PHE A 104 0.37 -4.89 -16.16
N VAL A 105 -0.77 -4.48 -15.61
CA VAL A 105 -2.06 -4.71 -16.26
C VAL A 105 -1.96 -4.10 -17.66
N LYS A 106 -1.66 -4.94 -18.63
CA LYS A 106 -1.60 -4.58 -20.03
C LYS A 106 -3.02 -4.81 -20.50
N VAL A 107 -3.81 -3.74 -20.49
CA VAL A 107 -5.09 -3.70 -21.21
C VAL A 107 -4.70 -3.82 -22.68
N VAL A 108 -4.75 -5.04 -23.21
CA VAL A 108 -4.66 -5.27 -24.64
C VAL A 108 -6.07 -5.09 -25.16
N LEU A 109 -6.31 -3.95 -25.82
CA LEU A 109 -7.52 -3.76 -26.60
C LEU A 109 -7.43 -4.73 -27.78
N GLY A 110 -8.31 -5.74 -27.80
CA GLY A 110 -8.49 -6.55 -28.99
C GLY A 110 -8.97 -5.64 -30.11
N THR A 111 -8.17 -5.50 -31.17
CA THR A 111 -8.63 -5.02 -32.48
C THR A 111 -9.52 -6.06 -33.11
#